data_AF-A0A958TNK3-F1
#
_entry.id   AF-A0A958TNK3-F1
#
_cell.length_a   1.000
_cell.length_b   1.000
_cell.length_c   1.000
_cell.angle_alpha   90.00
_cell.angle_beta   90.00
_cell.angle_gamma   90.00
#
_symmetry.space_group_name_H-M   'P 1'
#
loop_
_entity.id
_entity.type
_entity.pdbx_description
1 polymer ?
#
loop_
_entity_poly.entity_id
_entity_poly.type
_entity_poly.pdbx_seq_one_letter_code
_entity_poly.pdbx_strand_id
1 'polypeptide(L)'
;MKTIKYILLSAILIGFSSCSEDDSNDMVVEPLPELTTGSADFSKYVAVGASFTAGYTDGGLFIAGQENSFPKIMSEQFAMGGGGSFTQPLMNDNTGGILVGGTPATGYRLVFGGAGPVPLNTYLTNLGAPVPPITTEAGNNIGSNFNNFGIPGAKSWHLVTPGYAALSPYYARIASAPTATVLADAMAQSPTFFSLSEVGGNDVLGYATTGGDGTNTITPIGQFDTALNALVNGLTSNGAKGVVTNVPYITDLPHFTTVPYNALNPSNPALAPQIPTLNAQLYGPLDNIFTAYGEPNRVNPLSTTMANPVLIHDETAINRSAEITGALTPVLGAQTAAVFGAIFGQARQATASDLLVLPSSSVIATTVAGIPAPVNV
;
A
#
# COMPACT_ATOMS: atom_id res chain seq x y z
N MET A 1 7.01 -55.69 -55.53
CA MET A 1 8.43 -55.23 -55.44
C MET A 1 8.76 -53.96 -56.26
N LYS A 2 7.85 -53.39 -57.07
CA LYS A 2 8.17 -52.19 -57.87
C LYS A 2 8.07 -50.85 -57.10
N THR A 3 7.27 -50.78 -56.04
CA THR A 3 7.04 -49.53 -55.28
C THR A 3 8.03 -49.29 -54.13
N ILE A 4 8.58 -50.36 -53.54
CA ILE A 4 9.55 -50.29 -52.44
C ILE A 4 10.86 -49.60 -52.84
N LYS A 5 11.29 -49.74 -54.10
CA LYS A 5 12.52 -49.10 -54.59
C LYS A 5 12.40 -47.58 -54.64
N TYR A 6 11.21 -47.04 -54.97
CA TYR A 6 10.97 -45.60 -54.97
C TYR A 6 10.85 -45.05 -53.55
N ILE A 7 10.22 -45.80 -52.63
CA ILE A 7 10.13 -45.40 -51.21
C ILE A 7 11.53 -45.39 -50.56
N LEU A 8 12.38 -46.38 -50.84
CA LEU A 8 13.77 -46.40 -50.35
C LEU A 8 14.60 -45.27 -50.97
N LEU A 9 14.41 -44.95 -52.24
CA LEU A 9 15.10 -43.84 -52.90
C LEU A 9 14.66 -42.48 -52.33
N SER A 10 13.37 -42.31 -52.04
CA SER A 10 12.82 -41.13 -51.35
C SER A 10 13.32 -41.03 -49.91
N ALA A 11 13.40 -42.13 -49.17
CA ALA A 11 13.94 -42.15 -47.81
C ALA A 11 15.44 -41.82 -47.76
N ILE A 12 16.21 -42.25 -48.77
CA ILE A 12 17.61 -41.88 -48.92
C ILE A 12 17.77 -40.40 -49.27
N LEU A 13 16.94 -39.87 -50.19
CA LEU A 13 16.94 -38.44 -50.53
C LEU A 13 16.54 -37.54 -49.35
N ILE A 14 15.56 -37.96 -48.55
CA ILE A 14 15.18 -37.25 -47.32
C ILE A 14 16.28 -37.38 -46.26
N GLY A 15 16.91 -38.55 -46.12
CA GLY A 15 18.00 -38.79 -45.18
C GLY A 15 19.31 -38.03 -45.50
N PHE A 16 19.60 -37.74 -46.78
CA PHE A 16 20.71 -36.87 -47.18
C PHE A 16 20.35 -35.38 -47.17
N SER A 17 19.06 -35.04 -47.16
CA SER A 17 18.55 -33.67 -47.02
C SER A 17 18.30 -33.27 -45.56
N SER A 18 18.28 -34.22 -44.61
CA SER A 18 17.87 -33.96 -43.23
C SER A 18 19.02 -33.70 -42.24
N CYS A 19 20.27 -33.67 -42.68
CA CYS A 19 21.41 -33.32 -41.82
C CYS A 19 22.51 -32.61 -42.63
N SER A 20 22.25 -31.37 -43.00
CA SER A 20 23.25 -30.32 -42.81
C SER A 20 22.46 -29.05 -42.53
N GLU A 21 21.96 -28.92 -41.30
CA GLU A 21 21.88 -27.58 -40.74
C GLU A 21 23.34 -27.12 -40.69
N ASP A 22 23.69 -26.26 -41.64
CA ASP A 22 24.84 -25.39 -41.55
C ASP A 22 24.53 -24.40 -40.42
N ASP A 23 24.33 -24.92 -39.21
CA ASP A 23 24.38 -24.15 -37.97
C ASP A 23 25.86 -23.84 -37.78
N SER A 24 26.34 -22.92 -38.62
CA SER A 24 27.47 -22.10 -38.25
C SER A 24 27.15 -21.60 -36.84
N ASN A 25 27.94 -22.04 -35.87
CA ASN A 25 28.00 -21.48 -34.52
C ASN A 25 28.36 -19.99 -34.50
N ASP A 26 28.33 -19.32 -35.66
CA ASP A 26 28.19 -17.88 -35.77
C ASP A 26 26.80 -17.53 -35.24
N MET A 27 26.70 -17.45 -33.92
CA MET A 27 25.77 -16.52 -33.30
C MET A 27 25.93 -15.22 -34.08
N VAL A 28 24.90 -14.83 -34.82
CA VAL A 28 24.83 -13.48 -35.35
C VAL A 28 24.82 -12.59 -34.11
N VAL A 29 26.00 -12.11 -33.73
CA VAL A 29 26.16 -11.13 -32.68
C VAL A 29 25.61 -9.85 -33.29
N GLU A 30 24.29 -9.68 -33.19
CA GLU A 30 23.63 -8.41 -33.42
C GLU A 30 24.40 -7.39 -32.57
N PRO A 31 25.09 -6.40 -33.19
CA PRO A 31 25.81 -5.41 -32.43
C PRO A 31 24.79 -4.66 -31.58
N LEU A 32 24.88 -4.85 -30.27
CA LEU A 32 24.06 -4.09 -29.34
C LEU A 32 24.31 -2.59 -29.58
N PRO A 33 23.26 -1.76 -29.51
CA PRO A 33 23.45 -0.32 -29.63
C PRO A 33 24.46 0.14 -28.58
N GLU A 34 25.29 1.13 -28.96
CA GLU A 34 26.24 1.72 -28.04
C GLU A 34 25.50 2.27 -26.82
N LEU A 35 25.95 1.88 -25.63
CA LEU A 35 25.41 2.42 -24.40
C LEU A 35 25.79 3.91 -24.30
N THR A 36 24.80 4.78 -24.42
CA THR A 36 24.97 6.23 -24.27
C THR A 36 24.07 6.75 -23.16
N THR A 37 24.62 7.60 -22.30
CA THR A 37 23.85 8.35 -21.29
C THR A 37 23.25 9.64 -21.85
N GLY A 38 23.51 9.94 -23.14
CA GLY A 38 23.12 11.18 -23.78
C GLY A 38 23.72 12.39 -23.05
N SER A 39 22.87 13.13 -22.34
CA SER A 39 23.29 14.32 -21.57
C SER A 39 23.11 14.16 -20.06
N ALA A 40 22.79 12.95 -19.59
CA ALA A 40 22.68 12.64 -18.17
C ALA A 40 24.06 12.33 -17.57
N ASP A 41 24.30 12.85 -16.37
CA ASP A 41 25.52 12.60 -15.60
C ASP A 41 25.16 11.82 -14.33
N PHE A 42 25.39 10.52 -14.35
CA PHE A 42 25.08 9.62 -13.23
C PHE A 42 26.20 9.51 -12.19
N SER A 43 27.28 10.29 -12.30
CA SER A 43 28.45 10.19 -11.42
C SER A 43 28.11 10.35 -9.93
N LYS A 44 27.05 11.11 -9.60
CA LYS A 44 26.47 11.20 -8.25
C LYS A 44 24.95 11.15 -8.29
N TYR A 45 24.41 9.93 -8.35
CA TYR A 45 22.97 9.68 -8.23
C TYR A 45 22.49 9.82 -6.77
N VAL A 46 21.47 10.64 -6.53
CA VAL A 46 20.78 10.75 -5.23
C VAL A 46 19.28 10.50 -5.39
N ALA A 47 18.73 9.60 -4.59
CA ALA A 47 17.31 9.30 -4.58
C ALA A 47 16.65 9.92 -3.36
N VAL A 48 15.55 10.65 -3.55
CA VAL A 48 14.78 11.29 -2.47
C VAL A 48 13.30 10.92 -2.63
N GLY A 49 12.66 10.54 -1.54
CA GLY A 49 11.25 10.16 -1.56
C GLY A 49 10.82 9.51 -0.25
N ALA A 50 9.77 8.70 -0.32
CA ALA A 50 9.20 8.06 0.85
C ALA A 50 9.54 6.56 0.93
N SER A 51 8.53 5.72 1.14
CA SER A 51 8.67 4.29 1.44
C SER A 51 9.27 3.48 0.29
N PHE A 52 8.82 3.68 -0.96
CA PHE A 52 9.35 2.93 -2.11
C PHE A 52 10.81 3.26 -2.40
N THR A 53 11.18 4.53 -2.28
CA THR A 53 12.58 4.97 -2.39
C THR A 53 13.45 4.29 -1.35
N ALA A 54 12.96 4.13 -0.12
CA ALA A 54 13.69 3.47 0.95
C ALA A 54 13.90 1.97 0.70
N GLY A 55 13.07 1.31 -0.12
CA GLY A 55 12.99 -0.15 -0.19
C GLY A 55 12.08 -0.75 0.88
N TYR A 56 11.09 0.00 1.36
CA TYR A 56 10.07 -0.49 2.29
C TYR A 56 9.16 -1.49 1.56
N THR A 57 9.02 -2.69 2.12
CA THR A 57 8.17 -3.74 1.58
C THR A 57 7.69 -4.64 2.70
N ASP A 58 6.65 -5.44 2.46
CA ASP A 58 6.10 -6.38 3.44
C ASP A 58 5.75 -5.74 4.79
N GLY A 59 5.40 -4.44 4.83
CA GLY A 59 5.12 -3.74 6.10
C GLY A 59 6.35 -3.48 6.97
N GLY A 60 7.57 -3.48 6.42
CA GLY A 60 8.79 -3.12 7.15
C GLY A 60 9.90 -2.57 6.26
N LEU A 61 10.95 -2.05 6.90
CA LEU A 61 12.20 -1.68 6.23
C LEU A 61 13.30 -2.63 6.71
N PHE A 62 14.03 -3.24 5.78
CA PHE A 62 15.04 -4.24 6.09
C PHE A 62 16.09 -4.36 4.99
N ILE A 63 17.25 -4.93 5.31
CA ILE A 63 18.42 -5.00 4.41
C ILE A 63 18.04 -5.53 3.02
N ALA A 64 17.41 -6.70 2.94
CA ALA A 64 17.08 -7.29 1.64
C ALA A 64 16.08 -6.45 0.83
N GLY A 65 15.14 -5.75 1.48
CA GLY A 65 14.25 -4.80 0.80
C GLY A 65 15.00 -3.58 0.27
N GLN A 66 15.96 -3.06 1.04
CA GLN A 66 16.81 -1.94 0.63
C GLN A 66 17.75 -2.31 -0.53
N GLU A 67 18.34 -3.50 -0.48
CA GLU A 67 19.23 -4.03 -1.53
C GLU A 67 18.48 -4.32 -2.84
N ASN A 68 17.17 -4.55 -2.78
CA ASN A 68 16.30 -4.74 -3.95
C ASN A 68 15.41 -3.52 -4.24
N SER A 69 15.73 -2.36 -3.65
CA SER A 69 14.98 -1.13 -3.88
C SER A 69 15.21 -0.60 -5.30
N PHE A 70 14.23 0.10 -5.85
CA PHE A 70 14.36 0.65 -7.21
C PHE A 70 15.58 1.59 -7.35
N PRO A 71 15.96 2.45 -6.38
CA PRO A 71 17.15 3.27 -6.52
C PRO A 71 18.42 2.43 -6.56
N LYS A 72 18.49 1.36 -5.77
CA LYS A 72 19.64 0.44 -5.79
C LYS A 72 19.77 -0.23 -7.16
N ILE A 73 18.68 -0.79 -7.69
CA ILE A 73 18.66 -1.40 -9.02
C ILE A 73 19.04 -0.38 -10.11
N MET A 74 18.49 0.83 -10.07
CA MET A 74 18.86 1.90 -11.00
C MET A 74 20.34 2.26 -10.92
N SER A 75 20.90 2.34 -9.72
CA SER A 75 22.33 2.66 -9.53
C SER A 75 23.26 1.62 -10.16
N GLU A 76 22.86 0.35 -10.14
CA GLU A 76 23.62 -0.73 -10.77
C GLU A 76 23.61 -0.60 -12.30
N GLN A 77 22.48 -0.19 -12.88
CA GLN A 77 22.41 0.13 -14.30
C GLN A 77 23.22 1.39 -14.65
N PHE A 78 23.15 2.42 -13.82
CA PHE A 78 23.91 3.65 -14.02
C PHE A 78 25.43 3.43 -13.96
N ALA A 79 25.91 2.47 -13.16
CA ALA A 79 27.32 2.10 -13.13
C ALA A 79 27.86 1.69 -14.51
N MET A 80 27.02 1.08 -15.37
CA MET A 80 27.39 0.74 -16.75
C MET A 80 27.62 1.98 -17.63
N GLY A 81 26.98 3.11 -17.30
CA GLY A 81 27.09 4.40 -17.99
C GLY A 81 27.99 5.42 -17.27
N GLY A 82 28.94 4.99 -16.43
CA GLY A 82 29.83 5.89 -15.69
C GLY A 82 29.26 6.41 -14.37
N GLY A 83 28.21 5.78 -13.85
CA GLY A 83 27.64 6.08 -12.54
C GLY A 83 28.58 5.79 -11.38
N GLY A 84 28.46 6.60 -10.31
CA GLY A 84 29.27 6.44 -9.10
C GLY A 84 28.76 5.38 -8.13
N SER A 85 29.41 5.29 -6.97
CA SER A 85 28.94 4.43 -5.88
C SER A 85 27.60 4.91 -5.31
N PHE A 86 26.77 3.95 -4.90
CA PHE A 86 25.46 4.20 -4.30
C PHE A 86 25.39 3.55 -2.92
N THR A 87 25.41 4.39 -1.87
CA THR A 87 25.30 3.98 -0.47
C THR A 87 23.88 4.19 0.05
N GLN A 88 23.43 3.23 0.86
CA GLN A 88 22.10 3.25 1.48
C GLN A 88 22.23 3.14 3.00
N PRO A 89 21.33 3.78 3.76
CA PRO A 89 21.31 3.65 5.21
C PRO A 89 20.67 2.32 5.63
N LEU A 90 21.41 1.23 5.47
CA LEU A 90 20.91 -0.10 5.75
C LEU A 90 20.39 -0.21 7.20
N MET A 91 19.31 -0.97 7.36
CA MET A 91 18.87 -1.48 8.64
C MET A 91 19.90 -2.49 9.18
N ASN A 92 19.86 -2.80 10.46
CA ASN A 92 20.82 -3.73 11.07
C ASN A 92 20.47 -5.21 10.81
N ASP A 93 19.24 -5.49 10.37
CA ASP A 93 18.70 -6.84 10.27
C ASP A 93 17.59 -6.97 9.20
N ASN A 94 17.07 -8.20 9.08
CA ASN A 94 15.98 -8.55 8.16
C ASN A 94 14.61 -8.74 8.83
N THR A 95 14.45 -8.25 10.07
CA THR A 95 13.18 -8.37 10.81
C THR A 95 12.12 -7.39 10.32
N GLY A 96 12.52 -6.27 9.71
CA GLY A 96 11.64 -5.20 9.23
C GLY A 96 11.28 -4.16 10.29
N GLY A 97 11.49 -4.49 11.57
CA GLY A 97 11.13 -3.63 12.69
C GLY A 97 12.19 -2.58 13.01
N ILE A 98 11.79 -1.61 13.82
CA ILE A 98 12.68 -0.58 14.37
C ILE A 98 12.33 -0.32 15.84
N LEU A 99 13.36 -0.15 16.66
CA LEU A 99 13.26 0.21 18.07
C LEU A 99 13.34 1.73 18.23
N VAL A 100 12.65 2.25 19.24
CA VAL A 100 12.84 3.59 19.78
C VAL A 100 13.05 3.44 21.28
N GLY A 101 14.25 3.75 21.75
CA GLY A 101 14.60 3.60 23.17
C GLY A 101 14.48 2.16 23.65
N GLY A 102 14.86 1.19 22.80
CA GLY A 102 14.79 -0.24 23.10
C GLY A 102 13.41 -0.88 22.97
N THR A 103 12.36 -0.11 22.65
CA THR A 103 10.99 -0.63 22.47
C THR A 103 10.62 -0.65 20.99
N PRO A 104 10.01 -1.73 20.45
CA PRO A 104 9.56 -1.76 19.06
C PRO A 104 8.56 -0.65 18.76
N ALA A 105 8.94 0.29 17.88
CA ALA A 105 8.05 1.29 17.30
C ALA A 105 7.35 0.77 16.05
N THR A 106 8.00 -0.15 15.33
CA THR A 106 7.39 -0.95 14.27
C THR A 106 7.75 -2.42 14.50
N GLY A 107 6.76 -3.29 14.34
CA GLY A 107 6.91 -4.73 14.54
C GLY A 107 7.63 -5.43 13.39
N TYR A 108 7.62 -6.75 13.44
CA TYR A 108 8.18 -7.60 12.39
C TYR A 108 7.43 -7.40 11.07
N ARG A 109 8.18 -7.41 9.96
CA ARG A 109 7.61 -7.45 8.60
C ARG A 109 6.73 -8.69 8.40
N LEU A 110 5.92 -8.62 7.37
CA LEU A 110 5.08 -9.69 6.89
C LEU A 110 5.89 -10.69 6.05
N VAL A 111 5.42 -11.94 6.04
CA VAL A 111 5.85 -13.01 5.14
C VAL A 111 4.64 -13.81 4.70
N PHE A 112 4.75 -14.55 3.59
CA PHE A 112 3.67 -15.41 3.15
C PHE A 112 3.59 -16.69 4.01
N GLY A 113 2.53 -16.81 4.82
CA GLY A 113 2.29 -17.95 5.71
C GLY A 113 1.53 -19.12 5.06
N GLY A 114 1.36 -19.12 3.75
CA GLY A 114 0.62 -20.15 2.99
C GLY A 114 -0.83 -19.77 2.66
N ALA A 115 -1.57 -19.19 3.61
CA ALA A 115 -2.91 -18.66 3.37
C ALA A 115 -2.94 -17.16 3.04
N GLY A 116 -1.87 -16.43 3.41
CA GLY A 116 -1.80 -14.99 3.29
C GLY A 116 -0.61 -14.42 4.06
N PRO A 117 -0.46 -13.08 4.11
CA PRO A 117 0.59 -12.43 4.86
C PRO A 117 0.40 -12.63 6.37
N VAL A 118 1.48 -12.97 7.07
CA VAL A 118 1.54 -13.08 8.54
C VAL A 118 2.82 -12.41 9.05
N PRO A 119 2.86 -11.91 10.30
CA PRO A 119 4.09 -11.38 10.88
C PRO A 119 5.20 -12.45 10.94
N LEU A 120 6.44 -12.07 10.62
CA LEU A 120 7.60 -12.98 10.55
C LEU A 120 7.84 -13.73 11.87
N ASN A 121 7.70 -13.06 13.02
CA ASN A 121 7.87 -13.70 14.33
C ASN A 121 6.81 -14.80 14.59
N THR A 122 5.56 -14.54 14.22
CA THR A 122 4.48 -15.53 14.31
C THR A 122 4.74 -16.70 13.37
N TYR A 123 5.16 -16.44 12.13
CA TYR A 123 5.52 -17.48 11.17
C TYR A 123 6.63 -18.39 11.70
N LEU A 124 7.74 -17.82 12.17
CA LEU A 124 8.88 -18.59 12.70
C LEU A 124 8.51 -19.38 13.96
N THR A 125 7.72 -18.77 14.86
CA THR A 125 7.24 -19.44 16.07
C THR A 125 6.38 -20.65 15.74
N ASN A 126 5.48 -20.55 14.74
CA ASN A 126 4.65 -21.67 14.28
C ASN A 126 5.47 -22.80 13.64
N LEU A 127 6.65 -22.50 13.10
CA LEU A 127 7.60 -23.50 12.60
C LEU A 127 8.51 -24.08 13.69
N GLY A 128 8.43 -23.60 14.94
CA GLY A 128 9.37 -23.96 15.99
C GLY A 128 10.79 -23.43 15.76
N ALA A 129 10.95 -22.42 14.90
CA ALA A 129 12.22 -21.80 14.58
C ALA A 129 12.53 -20.61 15.52
N PRO A 130 13.81 -20.31 15.80
CA PRO A 130 14.19 -19.13 16.56
C PRO A 130 13.70 -17.84 15.89
N VAL A 131 13.12 -16.93 16.67
CA VAL A 131 12.75 -15.59 16.21
C VAL A 131 13.95 -14.65 16.41
N PRO A 132 14.54 -14.10 15.33
CA PRO A 132 15.63 -13.13 15.46
C PRO A 132 15.10 -11.84 16.10
N PRO A 133 15.83 -11.21 17.04
CA PRO A 133 15.40 -9.96 17.65
C PRO A 133 15.44 -8.80 16.63
N ILE A 134 14.60 -7.79 16.85
CA ILE A 134 14.73 -6.49 16.18
C ILE A 134 15.96 -5.79 16.77
N THR A 135 16.90 -5.38 15.93
CA THR A 135 18.19 -4.80 16.36
C THR A 135 18.45 -3.40 15.82
N THR A 136 17.62 -2.92 14.89
CA THR A 136 17.73 -1.55 14.41
C THR A 136 17.14 -0.58 15.43
N GLU A 137 17.94 0.36 15.92
CA GLU A 137 17.53 1.39 16.89
C GLU A 137 17.54 2.77 16.22
N ALA A 138 16.43 3.50 16.35
CA ALA A 138 16.25 4.84 15.79
C ALA A 138 17.22 5.85 16.39
N GLY A 139 17.51 5.72 17.69
CA GLY A 139 18.46 6.59 18.40
C GLY A 139 19.93 6.40 17.98
N ASN A 140 20.26 5.34 17.24
CA ASN A 140 21.60 5.13 16.71
C ASN A 140 21.76 5.86 15.37
N ASN A 141 22.19 7.13 15.42
CA ASN A 141 22.46 7.93 14.24
C ASN A 141 23.78 7.49 13.57
N ILE A 142 23.69 7.10 12.30
CA ILE A 142 24.78 6.56 11.48
C ILE A 142 25.35 7.59 10.49
N GLY A 143 25.06 8.87 10.70
CA GLY A 143 25.48 9.98 9.84
C GLY A 143 24.60 10.16 8.61
N SER A 144 25.03 10.99 7.66
CA SER A 144 24.21 11.40 6.51
C SER A 144 24.91 11.26 5.15
N ASN A 145 25.96 10.43 5.07
CA ASN A 145 26.71 10.22 3.82
C ASN A 145 26.10 9.07 3.00
N PHE A 146 24.90 9.31 2.47
CA PHE A 146 24.12 8.33 1.73
C PHE A 146 23.64 8.89 0.40
N ASN A 147 23.45 8.02 -0.59
CA ASN A 147 22.79 8.39 -1.84
C ASN A 147 21.27 8.23 -1.75
N ASN A 148 20.76 7.39 -0.85
CA ASN A 148 19.34 7.12 -0.70
C ASN A 148 18.75 7.83 0.53
N PHE A 149 17.87 8.79 0.27
CA PHE A 149 17.05 9.54 1.24
C PHE A 149 15.56 9.21 1.09
N GLY A 150 15.25 7.92 0.92
CA GLY A 150 13.90 7.40 1.09
C GLY A 150 13.53 7.31 2.57
N ILE A 151 12.51 8.05 2.99
CA ILE A 151 12.05 8.05 4.38
C ILE A 151 10.65 7.42 4.46
N PRO A 152 10.50 6.19 4.99
CA PRO A 152 9.19 5.55 5.10
C PRO A 152 8.18 6.42 5.84
N GLY A 153 6.98 6.53 5.26
CA GLY A 153 5.86 7.31 5.82
C GLY A 153 5.99 8.84 5.64
N ALA A 154 7.04 9.35 4.99
CA ALA A 154 7.15 10.78 4.74
C ALA A 154 6.03 11.28 3.79
N LYS A 155 5.36 12.36 4.18
CA LYS A 155 4.56 13.23 3.32
C LYS A 155 5.49 14.23 2.62
N SER A 156 5.03 14.85 1.54
CA SER A 156 5.80 15.80 0.74
C SER A 156 6.53 16.85 1.58
N TRP A 157 5.80 17.50 2.50
CA TRP A 157 6.31 18.59 3.33
C TRP A 157 7.29 18.13 4.42
N HIS A 158 7.25 16.87 4.84
CA HIS A 158 8.23 16.34 5.80
C HIS A 158 9.66 16.45 5.26
N LEU A 159 9.85 16.26 3.95
CA LEU A 159 11.16 16.25 3.30
C LEU A 159 11.88 17.61 3.34
N VAL A 160 11.13 18.69 3.59
CA VAL A 160 11.64 20.07 3.64
C VAL A 160 11.48 20.71 5.02
N THR A 161 10.98 19.98 6.01
CA THR A 161 10.67 20.51 7.34
C THR A 161 11.81 20.28 8.34
N PRO A 162 12.41 21.34 8.90
CA PRO A 162 13.37 21.21 9.99
C PRO A 162 12.76 20.49 11.20
N GLY A 163 13.51 19.57 11.81
CA GLY A 163 13.06 18.83 12.99
C GLY A 163 12.29 17.55 12.68
N TYR A 164 12.07 17.20 11.41
CA TYR A 164 11.38 15.96 11.03
C TYR A 164 12.05 14.69 11.58
N ALA A 165 13.35 14.73 11.86
CA ALA A 165 14.08 13.64 12.50
C ALA A 165 13.44 13.21 13.84
N ALA A 166 12.84 14.14 14.59
CA ALA A 166 12.15 13.80 15.85
C ALA A 166 10.83 13.03 15.66
N LEU A 167 10.25 13.08 14.45
CA LEU A 167 8.96 12.47 14.12
C LEU A 167 9.11 11.21 13.25
N SER A 168 10.33 10.88 12.82
CA SER A 168 10.61 9.73 11.96
C SER A 168 11.74 8.89 12.53
N PRO A 169 11.48 7.65 13.00
CA PRO A 169 12.55 6.78 13.50
C PRO A 169 13.56 6.41 12.41
N TYR A 170 13.16 6.49 11.14
CA TYR A 170 14.05 6.25 10.00
C TYR A 170 14.94 7.46 9.70
N TYR A 171 14.39 8.68 9.68
CA TYR A 171 15.21 9.87 9.43
C TYR A 171 16.10 10.23 10.62
N ALA A 172 15.66 9.97 11.87
CA ALA A 172 16.48 10.11 13.08
C ALA A 172 17.85 9.43 12.97
N ARG A 173 17.89 8.27 12.29
CA ARG A 173 19.13 7.51 12.07
C ARG A 173 20.09 8.16 11.10
N ILE A 174 19.60 8.99 10.18
CA ILE A 174 20.40 9.44 9.02
C ILE A 174 20.48 10.96 8.86
N ALA A 175 19.80 11.71 9.74
CA ALA A 175 19.84 13.17 9.73
C ALA A 175 21.25 13.66 10.11
N SER A 176 21.78 14.63 9.38
CA SER A 176 23.09 15.23 9.72
C SER A 176 23.06 16.05 11.01
N ALA A 177 21.89 16.59 11.37
CA ALA A 177 21.65 17.32 12.60
C ALA A 177 20.15 17.22 12.99
N PRO A 178 19.78 17.47 14.25
CA PRO A 178 18.37 17.39 14.69
C PRO A 178 17.39 18.27 13.89
N THR A 179 17.86 19.41 13.38
CA THR A 179 17.07 20.37 12.59
C THR A 179 17.38 20.33 11.10
N ALA A 180 18.20 19.39 10.62
CA ALA A 180 18.42 19.20 9.19
C ALA A 180 17.10 18.82 8.50
N THR A 181 17.00 19.16 7.21
CA THR A 181 15.92 18.70 6.33
C THR A 181 16.45 17.59 5.44
N VAL A 182 15.57 16.67 5.03
CA VAL A 182 15.95 15.59 4.10
C VAL A 182 16.53 16.17 2.81
N LEU A 183 15.93 17.28 2.31
CA LEU A 183 16.46 18.01 1.17
C LEU A 183 17.89 18.54 1.41
N ALA A 184 18.18 19.14 2.57
CA ALA A 184 19.50 19.66 2.86
C ALA A 184 20.56 18.55 2.91
N ASP A 185 20.22 17.41 3.54
CA ASP A 185 21.09 16.24 3.60
C ASP A 185 21.33 15.61 2.22
N ALA A 186 20.30 15.56 1.38
CA ALA A 186 20.41 15.13 -0.01
C ALA A 186 21.30 16.07 -0.84
N MET A 187 21.16 17.38 -0.66
CA MET A 187 21.98 18.38 -1.34
C MET A 187 23.43 18.35 -0.89
N ALA A 188 23.71 18.01 0.37
CA ALA A 188 25.07 17.87 0.88
C ALA A 188 25.86 16.77 0.15
N GLN A 189 25.18 15.83 -0.52
CA GLN A 189 25.82 14.82 -1.35
C GLN A 189 26.30 15.35 -2.72
N SER A 190 25.93 16.58 -3.09
CA SER A 190 26.25 17.20 -4.38
C SER A 190 25.78 16.35 -5.58
N PRO A 191 24.46 16.10 -5.73
CA PRO A 191 23.94 15.27 -6.81
C PRO A 191 24.27 15.83 -8.19
N THR A 192 24.56 14.95 -9.15
CA THR A 192 24.60 15.24 -10.60
C THR A 192 23.36 14.71 -11.31
N PHE A 193 22.74 13.67 -10.73
CA PHE A 193 21.45 13.15 -11.14
C PHE A 193 20.57 12.83 -9.92
N PHE A 194 19.26 13.06 -10.00
CA PHE A 194 18.34 12.70 -8.93
C PHE A 194 17.08 11.97 -9.38
N SER A 195 16.46 11.25 -8.46
CA SER A 195 15.07 10.80 -8.58
C SER A 195 14.25 11.35 -7.43
N LEU A 196 13.13 12.01 -7.73
CA LEU A 196 12.07 12.32 -6.79
C LEU A 196 10.92 11.32 -7.00
N SER A 197 10.70 10.45 -6.03
CA SER A 197 9.75 9.34 -6.18
C SER A 197 8.55 9.45 -5.27
N GLU A 198 7.35 9.38 -5.87
CA GLU A 198 6.04 9.38 -5.22
C GLU A 198 5.86 10.47 -4.14
N VAL A 199 6.48 11.63 -4.35
CA VAL A 199 6.28 12.81 -3.48
C VAL A 199 4.82 13.24 -3.62
N GLY A 200 4.03 13.08 -2.57
CA GLY A 200 2.57 13.25 -2.60
C GLY A 200 1.78 11.98 -2.30
N GLY A 201 2.39 10.80 -2.35
CA GLY A 201 1.69 9.54 -2.10
C GLY A 201 1.09 9.48 -0.69
N ASN A 202 1.93 9.64 0.33
CA ASN A 202 1.48 9.61 1.74
C ASN A 202 0.64 10.83 2.14
N ASP A 203 0.67 11.91 1.35
CA ASP A 203 -0.14 13.10 1.58
C ASP A 203 -1.64 12.82 1.50
N VAL A 204 -2.04 11.82 0.71
CA VAL A 204 -3.44 11.37 0.57
C VAL A 204 -3.63 9.96 1.13
N LEU A 205 -2.65 9.05 0.93
CA LEU A 205 -2.77 7.66 1.36
C LEU A 205 -3.05 7.52 2.86
N GLY A 206 -2.39 8.34 3.69
CA GLY A 206 -2.58 8.32 5.14
C GLY A 206 -4.03 8.57 5.57
N TYR A 207 -4.73 9.47 4.89
CA TYR A 207 -6.17 9.75 5.10
C TYR A 207 -7.03 8.58 4.64
N ALA A 208 -6.77 8.08 3.43
CA ALA A 208 -7.60 7.05 2.82
C ALA A 208 -7.52 5.73 3.60
N THR A 209 -6.34 5.35 4.10
CA THR A 209 -6.16 4.09 4.85
C THR A 209 -6.82 4.07 6.23
N THR A 210 -7.18 5.23 6.80
CA THR A 210 -7.99 5.29 8.03
C THR A 210 -9.50 5.24 7.76
N GLY A 211 -9.91 5.07 6.49
CA GLY A 211 -11.31 5.14 6.08
C GLY A 211 -11.83 6.58 5.99
N GLY A 212 -10.93 7.58 5.95
CA GLY A 212 -11.31 8.98 5.82
C GLY A 212 -11.80 9.63 7.12
N ASP A 213 -11.50 9.04 8.28
CA ASP A 213 -11.97 9.50 9.61
C ASP A 213 -11.40 10.84 10.09
N GLY A 214 -10.51 11.47 9.31
CA GLY A 214 -9.90 12.76 9.63
C GLY A 214 -8.75 12.71 10.64
N THR A 215 -8.39 11.55 11.18
CA THR A 215 -7.26 11.41 12.11
C THR A 215 -5.90 11.64 11.44
N ASN A 216 -5.83 11.42 10.13
CA ASN A 216 -4.68 11.71 9.29
C ASN A 216 -5.12 12.50 8.06
N THR A 217 -5.15 13.83 8.17
CA THR A 217 -5.74 14.69 7.12
C THR A 217 -4.92 14.71 5.82
N ILE A 218 -5.61 14.96 4.70
CA ILE A 218 -4.98 15.21 3.41
C ILE A 218 -4.12 16.48 3.50
N THR A 219 -2.89 16.45 2.98
CA THR A 219 -2.04 17.65 2.92
C THR A 219 -2.73 18.73 2.07
N PRO A 220 -2.89 19.97 2.59
CA PRO A 220 -3.43 21.07 1.80
C PRO A 220 -2.59 21.35 0.54
N ILE A 221 -3.25 21.63 -0.59
CA ILE A 221 -2.59 21.82 -1.90
C ILE A 221 -1.45 22.85 -1.83
N GLY A 222 -1.66 24.01 -1.19
CA GLY A 222 -0.62 25.03 -1.08
C GLY A 222 0.63 24.59 -0.29
N GLN A 223 0.47 23.68 0.68
CA GLN A 223 1.60 23.10 1.42
C GLN A 223 2.34 22.08 0.56
N PHE A 224 1.61 21.24 -0.18
CA PHE A 224 2.18 20.30 -1.14
C PHE A 224 2.97 21.03 -2.23
N ASP A 225 2.39 22.05 -2.85
CA ASP A 225 3.02 22.86 -3.89
C ASP A 225 4.31 23.52 -3.38
N THR A 226 4.27 24.07 -2.17
CA THR A 226 5.46 24.68 -1.55
C THR A 226 6.57 23.66 -1.36
N ALA A 227 6.24 22.46 -0.86
CA ALA A 227 7.21 21.41 -0.61
C ALA A 227 7.81 20.84 -1.92
N LEU A 228 6.97 20.52 -2.90
CA LEU A 228 7.44 19.99 -4.18
C LEU A 228 8.31 21.00 -4.93
N ASN A 229 7.91 22.27 -4.96
CA ASN A 229 8.73 23.33 -5.56
C ASN A 229 10.07 23.49 -4.85
N ALA A 230 10.11 23.43 -3.51
CA ALA A 230 11.35 23.49 -2.76
C ALA A 230 12.28 22.31 -3.08
N LEU A 231 11.75 21.09 -3.18
CA LEU A 231 12.52 19.90 -3.55
C LEU A 231 13.12 20.01 -4.96
N VAL A 232 12.30 20.36 -5.96
CA VAL A 232 12.74 20.48 -7.35
C VAL A 232 13.76 21.61 -7.50
N ASN A 233 13.48 22.79 -6.94
CA ASN A 233 14.39 23.94 -7.01
C ASN A 233 15.72 23.64 -6.28
N GLY A 234 15.65 22.98 -5.13
CA GLY A 234 16.84 22.58 -4.39
C GLY A 234 17.73 21.63 -5.20
N LEU A 235 17.17 20.50 -5.64
CA LEU A 235 17.91 19.47 -6.36
C LEU A 235 18.47 19.95 -7.71
N THR A 236 17.81 20.88 -8.38
CA THR A 236 18.28 21.44 -9.66
C THR A 236 19.21 22.66 -9.51
N SER A 237 19.37 23.21 -8.30
CA SER A 237 20.11 24.47 -8.07
C SER A 237 21.57 24.46 -8.55
N ASN A 238 22.21 23.29 -8.54
CA ASN A 238 23.58 23.10 -9.00
C ASN A 238 23.67 22.42 -10.38
N GLY A 239 22.57 22.43 -11.15
CA GLY A 239 22.52 21.89 -12.52
C GLY A 239 22.27 20.40 -12.63
N ALA A 240 21.97 19.71 -11.51
CA ALA A 240 21.63 18.30 -11.54
C ALA A 240 20.35 18.09 -12.37
N LYS A 241 20.38 17.08 -13.24
CA LYS A 241 19.18 16.61 -13.95
C LYS A 241 18.49 15.55 -13.10
N GLY A 242 17.25 15.23 -13.40
CA GLY A 242 16.59 14.17 -12.67
C GLY A 242 15.26 13.77 -13.26
N VAL A 243 14.66 12.79 -12.60
CA VAL A 243 13.32 12.30 -12.89
C VAL A 243 12.42 12.58 -11.70
N VAL A 244 11.18 12.96 -11.98
CA VAL A 244 10.13 13.10 -10.99
C VAL A 244 9.03 12.13 -11.39
N THR A 245 8.69 11.19 -10.51
CA THR A 245 7.59 10.25 -10.77
C THR A 245 6.26 10.86 -10.34
N ASN A 246 5.20 10.50 -11.06
CA ASN A 246 3.84 10.82 -10.62
C ASN A 246 3.39 9.82 -9.53
N VAL A 247 2.31 10.14 -8.83
CA VAL A 247 1.69 9.27 -7.84
C VAL A 247 0.57 8.46 -8.52
N PRO A 248 0.49 7.13 -8.33
CA PRO A 248 -0.63 6.33 -8.83
C PRO A 248 -1.95 6.73 -8.13
N TYR A 249 -3.08 6.47 -8.76
CA TYR A 249 -4.38 6.65 -8.11
C TYR A 249 -4.47 5.71 -6.91
N ILE A 250 -4.54 6.29 -5.70
CA ILE A 250 -4.58 5.50 -4.47
C ILE A 250 -5.82 4.61 -4.42
N THR A 251 -6.92 4.99 -5.09
CA THR A 251 -8.16 4.22 -5.16
C THR A 251 -8.03 2.91 -5.94
N ASP A 252 -6.98 2.79 -6.77
CA ASP A 252 -6.73 1.58 -7.56
C ASP A 252 -5.94 0.53 -6.76
N LEU A 253 -5.40 0.91 -5.60
CA LEU A 253 -4.62 0.01 -4.77
C LEU A 253 -5.50 -1.15 -4.25
N PRO A 254 -4.96 -2.38 -4.16
CA PRO A 254 -5.67 -3.52 -3.57
C PRO A 254 -6.23 -3.26 -2.17
N HIS A 255 -5.66 -2.29 -1.44
CA HIS A 255 -6.21 -1.84 -0.16
C HIS A 255 -7.67 -1.38 -0.26
N PHE A 256 -8.10 -0.80 -1.38
CA PHE A 256 -9.43 -0.24 -1.59
C PHE A 256 -10.29 -1.06 -2.57
N THR A 257 -9.68 -1.96 -3.34
CA THR A 257 -10.37 -2.74 -4.38
C THR A 257 -10.60 -4.21 -4.00
N THR A 258 -9.93 -4.73 -2.97
CA THR A 258 -10.08 -6.14 -2.55
C THR A 258 -11.42 -6.43 -1.88
N VAL A 259 -11.92 -5.49 -1.07
CA VAL A 259 -13.19 -5.67 -0.35
C VAL A 259 -14.30 -4.95 -1.12
N PRO A 260 -15.24 -5.67 -1.75
CA PRO A 260 -16.29 -5.03 -2.51
C PRO A 260 -17.34 -4.39 -1.58
N TYR A 261 -18.04 -3.36 -2.07
CA TYR A 261 -19.12 -2.70 -1.32
C TYR A 261 -20.22 -3.68 -0.86
N ASN A 262 -20.42 -4.77 -1.62
CA ASN A 262 -21.39 -5.83 -1.35
C ASN A 262 -20.78 -7.11 -0.79
N ALA A 263 -19.84 -6.97 0.15
CA ALA A 263 -19.11 -8.09 0.75
C ALA A 263 -19.96 -9.08 1.58
N LEU A 264 -21.23 -8.80 1.89
CA LEU A 264 -22.08 -9.72 2.65
C LEU A 264 -22.62 -10.84 1.75
N ASN A 265 -21.93 -11.97 1.76
CA ASN A 265 -22.31 -13.15 0.99
C ASN A 265 -23.48 -13.92 1.65
N PRO A 266 -24.65 -14.08 0.99
CA PRO A 266 -25.80 -14.76 1.57
C PRO A 266 -25.62 -16.26 1.77
N SER A 267 -24.55 -16.85 1.20
CA SER A 267 -24.15 -18.24 1.44
C SER A 267 -23.14 -18.41 2.58
N ASN A 268 -22.71 -17.33 3.24
CA ASN A 268 -21.85 -17.44 4.42
C ASN A 268 -22.60 -18.18 5.54
N PRO A 269 -22.07 -19.30 6.08
CA PRO A 269 -22.78 -20.11 7.07
C PRO A 269 -23.13 -19.40 8.39
N ALA A 270 -22.37 -18.36 8.77
CA ALA A 270 -22.64 -17.55 9.94
C ALA A 270 -23.74 -16.51 9.66
N LEU A 271 -23.72 -15.89 8.47
CA LEU A 271 -24.68 -14.84 8.09
C LEU A 271 -26.03 -15.40 7.59
N ALA A 272 -26.02 -16.46 6.78
CA ALA A 272 -27.20 -16.95 6.06
C ALA A 272 -28.41 -17.23 6.98
N PRO A 273 -28.23 -17.90 8.15
CA PRO A 273 -29.34 -18.14 9.09
C PRO A 273 -29.87 -16.85 9.74
N GLN A 274 -29.09 -15.78 9.75
CA GLN A 274 -29.41 -14.52 10.40
C GLN A 274 -30.18 -13.55 9.49
N ILE A 275 -30.06 -13.69 8.16
CA ILE A 275 -30.70 -12.79 7.18
C ILE A 275 -32.20 -12.56 7.46
N PRO A 276 -33.05 -13.59 7.70
CA PRO A 276 -34.47 -13.36 8.00
C PRO A 276 -34.69 -12.52 9.25
N THR A 277 -33.93 -12.78 10.32
CA THR A 277 -33.99 -12.05 11.59
C THR A 277 -33.56 -10.60 11.39
N LEU A 278 -32.46 -10.36 10.66
CA LEU A 278 -31.97 -9.02 10.35
C LEU A 278 -32.98 -8.22 9.52
N ASN A 279 -33.60 -8.86 8.54
CA ASN A 279 -34.62 -8.20 7.73
C ASN A 279 -35.85 -7.84 8.55
N ALA A 280 -36.31 -8.74 9.42
CA ALA A 280 -37.47 -8.50 10.26
C ALA A 280 -37.22 -7.44 11.35
N GLN A 281 -36.01 -7.40 11.92
CA GLN A 281 -35.74 -6.66 13.16
C GLN A 281 -34.81 -5.44 12.99
N LEU A 282 -34.11 -5.32 11.85
CA LEU A 282 -33.20 -4.21 11.58
C LEU A 282 -33.46 -3.56 10.21
N TYR A 283 -33.20 -4.27 9.11
CA TYR A 283 -33.20 -3.68 7.77
C TYR A 283 -34.60 -3.24 7.33
N GLY A 284 -35.64 -4.06 7.56
CA GLY A 284 -37.02 -3.71 7.23
C GLY A 284 -37.55 -2.51 8.03
N PRO A 285 -37.40 -2.50 9.38
CA PRO A 285 -37.74 -1.32 10.17
C PRO A 285 -37.01 -0.04 9.74
N LEU A 286 -35.70 -0.11 9.47
CA LEU A 286 -34.93 1.04 9.00
C LEU A 286 -35.40 1.53 7.63
N ASP A 287 -35.61 0.63 6.67
CA ASP A 287 -36.11 0.97 5.33
C ASP A 287 -37.47 1.69 5.40
N ASN A 288 -38.41 1.16 6.20
CA ASN A 288 -39.72 1.79 6.41
C ASN A 288 -39.60 3.21 7.02
N ILE A 289 -38.71 3.38 8.00
CA ILE A 289 -38.50 4.67 8.65
C ILE A 289 -37.90 5.67 7.64
N PHE A 290 -36.80 5.31 6.96
CA PHE A 290 -36.18 6.20 5.97
C PHE A 290 -37.15 6.55 4.83
N THR A 291 -37.90 5.58 4.33
CA THR A 291 -38.93 5.78 3.30
C THR A 291 -40.01 6.76 3.77
N ALA A 292 -40.48 6.65 5.02
CA ALA A 292 -41.48 7.57 5.58
C ALA A 292 -40.98 9.03 5.66
N TYR A 293 -39.66 9.24 5.72
CA TYR A 293 -39.02 10.56 5.73
C TYR A 293 -38.42 10.98 4.37
N GLY A 294 -38.83 10.32 3.29
CA GLY A 294 -38.48 10.71 1.91
C GLY A 294 -37.12 10.22 1.43
N GLU A 295 -36.53 9.22 2.08
CA GLU A 295 -35.23 8.63 1.74
C GLU A 295 -35.36 7.13 1.36
N PRO A 296 -36.21 6.78 0.37
CA PRO A 296 -36.41 5.38 0.00
C PRO A 296 -35.12 4.75 -0.53
N ASN A 297 -34.93 3.45 -0.28
CA ASN A 297 -33.76 2.66 -0.66
C ASN A 297 -32.43 3.07 0.02
N ARG A 298 -32.46 3.94 1.03
CA ARG A 298 -31.26 4.28 1.83
C ARG A 298 -30.67 3.05 2.53
N VAL A 299 -31.55 2.18 3.02
CA VAL A 299 -31.26 0.85 3.54
C VAL A 299 -32.33 -0.09 2.97
N ASN A 300 -31.95 -1.29 2.54
CA ASN A 300 -32.88 -2.27 1.98
C ASN A 300 -32.74 -3.62 2.69
N PRO A 301 -33.80 -4.44 2.79
CA PRO A 301 -33.70 -5.82 3.23
C PRO A 301 -32.62 -6.60 2.45
N LEU A 302 -31.84 -7.40 3.18
CA LEU A 302 -30.81 -8.27 2.64
C LEU A 302 -31.44 -9.39 1.79
N SER A 303 -30.89 -9.60 0.60
CA SER A 303 -31.19 -10.73 -0.28
C SER A 303 -30.62 -12.03 0.28
N THR A 304 -31.38 -13.12 0.15
CA THR A 304 -30.93 -14.48 0.44
C THR A 304 -30.24 -15.16 -0.75
N THR A 305 -30.22 -14.52 -1.92
CA THR A 305 -29.72 -15.11 -3.17
C THR A 305 -28.62 -14.27 -3.84
N MET A 306 -28.45 -13.01 -3.45
CA MET A 306 -27.46 -12.10 -4.01
C MET A 306 -26.57 -11.52 -2.91
N ALA A 307 -25.33 -11.18 -3.26
CA ALA A 307 -24.41 -10.47 -2.37
C ALA A 307 -24.98 -9.11 -1.96
N ASN A 308 -24.87 -8.78 -0.68
CA ASN A 308 -25.52 -7.61 -0.11
C ASN A 308 -24.51 -6.51 0.25
N PRO A 309 -24.88 -5.23 0.04
CA PRO A 309 -24.11 -4.10 0.54
C PRO A 309 -23.89 -4.16 2.05
N VAL A 310 -22.69 -3.79 2.50
CA VAL A 310 -22.46 -3.51 3.93
C VAL A 310 -23.21 -2.23 4.33
N LEU A 311 -23.58 -2.11 5.61
CA LEU A 311 -24.01 -0.83 6.17
C LEU A 311 -22.78 0.01 6.54
N ILE A 312 -22.79 1.27 6.13
CA ILE A 312 -21.74 2.24 6.47
C ILE A 312 -22.34 3.46 7.14
N HIS A 313 -21.51 4.19 7.89
CA HIS A 313 -21.83 5.51 8.38
C HIS A 313 -21.51 6.54 7.31
N ASP A 314 -22.51 7.31 6.88
CA ASP A 314 -22.34 8.41 5.92
C ASP A 314 -22.47 9.75 6.63
N GLU A 315 -21.33 10.43 6.79
CA GLU A 315 -21.25 11.74 7.44
C GLU A 315 -22.05 12.84 6.72
N THR A 316 -22.33 12.66 5.43
CA THR A 316 -23.09 13.61 4.61
C THR A 316 -24.59 13.34 4.63
N ALA A 317 -25.01 12.15 5.11
CA ALA A 317 -26.41 11.79 5.15
C ALA A 317 -27.16 12.57 6.24
N ILE A 318 -28.43 12.89 5.98
CA ILE A 318 -29.30 13.53 6.96
C ILE A 318 -29.40 12.61 8.19
N ASN A 319 -29.15 13.15 9.38
CA ASN A 319 -29.20 12.39 10.61
C ASN A 319 -30.65 12.16 11.04
N ARG A 320 -31.10 10.89 11.01
CA ARG A 320 -32.45 10.43 11.39
C ARG A 320 -32.51 9.79 12.78
N SER A 321 -31.56 10.11 13.66
CA SER A 321 -31.50 9.48 14.99
C SER A 321 -32.80 9.67 15.76
N ALA A 322 -33.38 10.88 15.74
CA ALA A 322 -34.60 11.20 16.48
C ALA A 322 -35.83 10.44 15.92
N GLU A 323 -35.93 10.37 14.60
CA GLU A 323 -36.99 9.66 13.89
C GLU A 323 -36.93 8.16 14.13
N ILE A 324 -35.73 7.57 14.07
CA ILE A 324 -35.51 6.15 14.37
C ILE A 324 -35.86 5.87 15.84
N THR A 325 -35.37 6.69 16.77
CA THR A 325 -35.69 6.53 18.19
C THR A 325 -37.18 6.64 18.46
N GLY A 326 -37.86 7.64 17.87
CA GLY A 326 -39.30 7.83 18.03
C GLY A 326 -40.11 6.66 17.48
N ALA A 327 -39.77 6.19 16.28
CA ALA A 327 -40.48 5.08 15.62
C ALA A 327 -40.28 3.73 16.34
N LEU A 328 -39.09 3.48 16.90
CA LEU A 328 -38.77 2.21 17.55
C LEU A 328 -39.09 2.18 19.06
N THR A 329 -39.28 3.32 19.72
CA THR A 329 -39.58 3.38 21.17
C THR A 329 -40.80 2.53 21.57
N PRO A 330 -41.94 2.54 20.84
CA PRO A 330 -43.10 1.71 21.19
C PRO A 330 -42.84 0.20 21.13
N VAL A 331 -41.85 -0.24 20.35
CA VAL A 331 -41.57 -1.66 20.09
C VAL A 331 -40.37 -2.17 20.91
N LEU A 332 -39.31 -1.37 21.01
CA LEU A 332 -38.03 -1.76 21.63
C LEU A 332 -37.81 -1.13 23.02
N GLY A 333 -38.67 -0.20 23.43
CA GLY A 333 -38.45 0.63 24.62
C GLY A 333 -37.47 1.78 24.35
N ALA A 334 -37.54 2.82 25.18
CA ALA A 334 -36.84 4.07 24.97
C ALA A 334 -35.31 3.92 24.92
N GLN A 335 -34.72 3.11 25.81
CA GLN A 335 -33.27 2.94 25.88
C GLN A 335 -32.72 2.25 24.63
N THR A 336 -33.32 1.13 24.22
CA THR A 336 -32.87 0.39 23.03
C THR A 336 -33.10 1.20 21.74
N ALA A 337 -34.25 1.87 21.64
CA ALA A 337 -34.54 2.73 20.48
C ALA A 337 -33.60 3.94 20.38
N ALA A 338 -33.15 4.50 21.51
CA ALA A 338 -32.13 5.54 21.53
C ALA A 338 -30.78 5.04 20.99
N VAL A 339 -30.38 3.82 21.36
CA VAL A 339 -29.16 3.18 20.82
C VAL A 339 -29.28 2.95 19.31
N PHE A 340 -30.41 2.44 18.83
CA PHE A 340 -30.64 2.27 17.39
C PHE A 340 -30.60 3.59 16.63
N GLY A 341 -31.22 4.64 17.18
CA GLY A 341 -31.15 5.98 16.60
C GLY A 341 -29.72 6.47 16.49
N ALA A 342 -28.94 6.34 17.56
CA ALA A 342 -27.54 6.79 17.60
C ALA A 342 -26.63 6.03 16.61
N ILE A 343 -26.83 4.72 16.45
CA ILE A 343 -26.01 3.89 15.56
C ILE A 343 -26.41 4.10 14.09
N PHE A 344 -27.72 4.11 13.80
CA PHE A 344 -28.22 4.03 12.42
C PHE A 344 -28.75 5.34 11.86
N GLY A 345 -28.78 6.43 12.64
CA GLY A 345 -29.29 7.74 12.18
C GLY A 345 -28.62 8.27 10.92
N GLN A 346 -27.33 7.97 10.75
CA GLN A 346 -26.54 8.30 9.55
C GLN A 346 -26.12 7.07 8.74
N ALA A 347 -26.73 5.90 8.98
CA ALA A 347 -26.40 4.70 8.23
C ALA A 347 -27.02 4.72 6.83
N ARG A 348 -26.32 4.10 5.88
CA ARG A 348 -26.86 3.69 4.58
C ARG A 348 -26.16 2.41 4.09
N GLN A 349 -26.77 1.73 3.13
CA GLN A 349 -26.05 0.69 2.40
C GLN A 349 -24.97 1.30 1.50
N ALA A 350 -23.81 0.64 1.46
CA ALA A 350 -22.73 1.00 0.57
C ALA A 350 -23.15 0.83 -0.91
N THR A 351 -22.48 1.55 -1.79
CA THR A 351 -22.66 1.57 -3.23
C THR A 351 -21.35 1.22 -3.92
N ALA A 352 -21.38 1.01 -5.23
CA ALA A 352 -20.17 0.76 -6.01
C ALA A 352 -19.16 1.93 -6.01
N SER A 353 -19.56 3.13 -5.54
CA SER A 353 -18.66 4.28 -5.39
C SER A 353 -17.97 4.32 -4.03
N ASP A 354 -18.39 3.50 -3.06
CA ASP A 354 -17.78 3.43 -1.74
C ASP A 354 -16.61 2.45 -1.75
N LEU A 355 -15.47 2.90 -1.24
CA LEU A 355 -14.25 2.10 -1.15
C LEU A 355 -14.06 1.65 0.29
N LEU A 356 -14.11 0.33 0.50
CA LEU A 356 -13.85 -0.25 1.81
C LEU A 356 -12.36 -0.48 2.01
N VAL A 357 -11.85 -0.12 3.18
CA VAL A 357 -10.46 -0.38 3.55
C VAL A 357 -10.25 -1.88 3.75
N LEU A 358 -9.11 -2.42 3.31
CA LEU A 358 -8.78 -3.85 3.41
C LEU A 358 -8.96 -4.43 4.83
N PRO A 359 -8.61 -3.74 5.93
CA PRO A 359 -8.86 -4.22 7.29
C PRO A 359 -10.33 -4.53 7.59
N SER A 360 -11.29 -3.96 6.86
CA SER A 360 -12.71 -4.28 7.04
C SER A 360 -13.03 -5.76 6.76
N SER A 361 -12.22 -6.44 5.93
CA SER A 361 -12.40 -7.86 5.61
C SER A 361 -12.37 -8.78 6.84
N SER A 362 -11.68 -8.39 7.91
CA SER A 362 -11.57 -9.20 9.13
C SER A 362 -12.77 -9.04 10.07
N VAL A 363 -13.63 -8.05 9.85
CA VAL A 363 -14.78 -7.74 10.72
C VAL A 363 -16.13 -7.92 10.02
N ILE A 364 -16.18 -7.94 8.70
CA ILE A 364 -17.42 -8.14 7.94
C ILE A 364 -17.99 -9.54 8.23
N ALA A 365 -19.30 -9.61 8.51
CA ALA A 365 -20.01 -10.83 8.89
C ALA A 365 -19.41 -11.55 10.12
N THR A 366 -19.00 -10.75 11.11
CA THR A 366 -18.54 -11.22 12.41
C THR A 366 -19.28 -10.49 13.52
N THR A 367 -19.50 -11.18 14.64
CA THR A 367 -20.14 -10.58 15.80
C THR A 367 -19.17 -9.68 16.57
N VAL A 368 -19.67 -8.55 17.06
CA VAL A 368 -18.98 -7.61 17.91
C VAL A 368 -19.34 -7.88 19.37
N ALA A 369 -18.34 -8.08 20.23
CA ALA A 369 -18.57 -8.31 21.65
C ALA A 369 -19.35 -7.14 22.28
N GLY A 370 -20.38 -7.46 23.08
CA GLY A 370 -21.18 -6.46 23.81
C GLY A 370 -22.35 -5.86 23.03
N ILE A 371 -22.53 -6.18 21.74
CA ILE A 371 -23.74 -5.81 21.00
C ILE A 371 -24.81 -6.91 21.18
N PRO A 372 -26.04 -6.57 21.62
CA PRO A 372 -27.09 -7.57 21.80
C PRO A 372 -27.60 -8.10 20.45
N ALA A 373 -27.99 -9.37 20.40
CA ALA A 373 -28.83 -9.86 19.30
C ALA A 373 -30.14 -9.05 19.26
N PRO A 374 -30.76 -8.83 18.09
CA PRO A 374 -30.44 -9.40 16.77
C PRO A 374 -29.48 -8.57 15.90
N VAL A 375 -29.00 -7.43 16.40
CA VAL A 375 -28.18 -6.47 15.63
C VAL A 375 -26.72 -6.89 15.51
N ASN A 376 -26.32 -7.95 16.22
CA ASN A 376 -24.94 -8.43 16.32
C ASN A 376 -24.73 -9.71 15.52
N VAL A 377 -24.28 -9.59 14.28
CA VAL A 377 -24.17 -10.69 13.31
C VAL A 377 -22.96 -10.56 12.40
#